data_AF-A0A955KJ69-F1
#
_entry.id   AF-A0A955KJ69-F1
#
_cell.length_a   1.000
_cell.length_b   1.000
_cell.length_c   1.000
_cell.angle_alpha   90.00
_cell.angle_beta   90.00
_cell.angle_gamma   90.00
#
_symmetry.space_group_name_H-M   'P 1'
#
loop_
_entity.id
_entity.type
_entity.pdbx_description
1 polymer ?
#
loop_
_entity_poly.entity_id
_entity_poly.type
_entity_poly.pdbx_seq_one_letter_code
_entity_poly.pdbx_strand_id
1 'polypeptide(L)' 'MFYIVALGNPGEKYQDTRHNVGWLAIDHCLTAWQLPGLVESGGLSGRLTEGMVVGSEVTVLYPTTFMNNSGSAV' A
#
# COMPACT_ATOMS: atom_id res chain seq x y z
N MET A 1 -9.84 -12.33 -6.56
CA MET A 1 -9.64 -10.99 -6.00
C MET A 1 -8.75 -11.10 -4.79
N PHE A 2 -7.60 -10.44 -4.80
CA PHE A 2 -6.66 -10.38 -3.69
C PHE A 2 -6.50 -8.96 -3.18
N TYR A 3 -6.33 -8.83 -1.87
CA TYR A 3 -5.99 -7.56 -1.22
C TYR A 3 -4.59 -7.67 -0.63
N ILE A 4 -3.72 -6.72 -0.96
CA ILE A 4 -2.36 -6.63 -0.44
C ILE A 4 -2.24 -5.32 0.33
N VAL A 5 -2.04 -5.41 1.65
CA VAL A 5 -1.91 -4.24 2.50
C VAL A 5 -0.44 -4.03 2.86
N ALA A 6 0.11 -2.91 2.43
CA ALA A 6 1.46 -2.47 2.77
C ALA A 6 1.42 -1.71 4.09
N LEU A 7 1.86 -2.32 5.19
CA LEU A 7 1.91 -1.63 6.48
C LEU A 7 3.12 -0.68 6.58
N GLY A 8 2.89 0.49 7.17
CA GLY A 8 3.88 1.55 7.35
C GLY A 8 3.30 2.73 8.14
N ASN A 9 4.16 3.70 8.48
CA ASN A 9 3.75 5.00 9.03
C ASN A 9 3.89 6.10 7.97
N PRO A 10 2.95 7.06 7.93
CA PRO A 10 3.03 8.23 7.04
C PRO A 10 4.04 9.26 7.56
N GLY A 11 4.67 9.99 6.62
CA GLY A 11 5.56 11.12 6.90
C GLY A 11 7.05 10.80 6.66
N GLU A 12 7.80 11.82 6.24
CA GLU A 12 9.20 11.69 5.77
C GLU A 12 10.11 10.97 6.78
N LYS A 13 9.95 11.28 8.08
CA LYS A 13 10.76 10.67 9.15
C LYS A 13 10.64 9.14 9.27
N TYR A 14 9.65 8.51 8.63
CA TYR A 14 9.44 7.06 8.69
C TYR A 14 9.80 6.31 7.42
N GLN A 15 10.08 7.02 6.30
CA GLN A 15 10.23 6.43 4.97
C GLN A 15 11.24 5.27 4.95
N ASP A 16 12.41 5.45 5.56
CA ASP A 16 13.49 4.46 5.56
C ASP A 16 13.60 3.66 6.88
N THR A 17 12.52 3.57 7.64
CA THR A 17 12.51 2.80 8.88
C THR A 17 12.12 1.34 8.63
N ARG A 18 12.60 0.43 9.48
CA ARG A 18 12.20 -1.00 9.43
C ARG A 18 10.68 -1.21 9.52
N HIS A 19 9.95 -0.27 10.14
CA HIS A 19 8.49 -0.31 10.24
C HIS A 19 7.79 -0.04 8.89
N ASN A 20 8.48 0.60 7.94
CA ASN A 20 7.96 0.88 6.60
C ASN A 20 8.44 -0.13 5.55
N VAL A 21 9.03 -1.27 5.96
CA VAL A 21 9.47 -2.31 5.03
C VAL A 21 8.33 -2.83 4.14
N GLY A 22 7.09 -2.81 4.63
CA GLY A 22 5.91 -3.18 3.85
C GLY A 22 5.70 -2.24 2.65
N TRP A 23 5.86 -0.93 2.84
CA TRP A 23 5.77 0.06 1.77
C TRP A 23 6.91 -0.08 0.78
N LEU A 24 8.15 -0.21 1.28
CA LEU A 24 9.33 -0.37 0.43
C LEU A 24 9.24 -1.63 -0.45
N ALA A 25 8.80 -2.76 0.13
CA ALA A 25 8.64 -4.00 -0.61
C ALA A 25 7.58 -3.85 -1.71
N ILE A 26 6.45 -3.21 -1.41
CA ILE A 26 5.39 -3.04 -2.39
C ILE A 26 5.74 -2.02 -3.46
N ASP A 27 6.51 -0.97 -3.18
CA ASP A 27 6.98 -0.03 -4.21
C ASP A 27 7.79 -0.78 -5.31
N HIS A 28 8.63 -1.74 -4.90
CA HIS A 28 9.31 -2.64 -5.84
C HIS A 28 8.34 -3.58 -6.57
N CYS A 29 7.34 -4.14 -5.88
CA CYS A 29 6.33 -5.00 -6.51
C CYS A 29 5.47 -4.25 -7.54
N LEU A 30 5.03 -3.03 -7.25
CA LEU A 30 4.22 -2.22 -8.19
C LEU A 30 4.97 -2.00 -9.50
N THR A 31 6.27 -1.71 -9.41
CA THR A 31 7.14 -1.55 -10.59
C THR A 31 7.27 -2.86 -11.37
N ALA A 32 7.51 -3.98 -10.67
CA ALA A 32 7.64 -5.30 -11.29
C ALA A 32 6.33 -5.79 -11.94
N TRP A 33 5.19 -5.48 -11.33
CA TRP A 33 3.85 -5.84 -11.82
C TRP A 33 3.29 -4.83 -12.82
N GLN A 34 4.00 -3.73 -13.08
CA GLN A 34 3.55 -2.64 -13.96
C GLN A 34 2.17 -2.10 -13.56
N LEU A 35 1.90 -2.06 -12.25
CA LEU A 35 0.66 -1.49 -11.73
C LEU A 35 0.75 0.04 -11.78
N PRO A 36 -0.39 0.74 -11.95
CA PRO A 36 -0.44 2.19 -11.84
C PRO A 36 0.06 2.67 -10.48
N GLY A 37 0.52 3.93 -10.43
CA GLY A 37 0.86 4.59 -9.17
C GLY A 37 -0.33 4.66 -8.22
N LEU A 38 -0.02 4.69 -6.92
CA LEU A 38 -1.02 4.80 -5.86
C LEU A 38 -1.76 6.14 -5.92
N VAL A 39 -3.07 6.11 -5.74
CA VAL A 39 -3.94 7.30 -5.64
C VAL A 39 -4.59 7.37 -4.26
N GLU A 40 -4.85 8.57 -3.76
CA GLU A 40 -5.62 8.75 -2.51
C GLU A 40 -7.01 8.13 -2.64
N SER A 41 -7.40 7.31 -1.66
CA SER A 41 -8.73 6.70 -1.63
C SER A 41 -9.76 7.71 -1.10
N GLY A 42 -10.90 7.80 -1.77
CA GLY A 42 -12.04 8.58 -1.28
C GLY A 42 -12.85 7.88 -0.18
N GLY A 43 -12.64 6.58 0.04
CA GLY A 43 -13.42 5.74 0.97
C GLY A 43 -12.61 5.06 2.07
N LEU A 44 -11.28 5.03 1.95
CA LEU A 44 -10.38 4.42 2.92
C LEU A 44 -9.36 5.44 3.43
N SER A 45 -8.85 5.22 4.64
CA SER A 45 -7.74 6.01 5.18
C SER A 45 -6.40 5.54 4.60
N GLY A 46 -6.18 5.77 3.31
CA GLY A 46 -4.99 5.30 2.61
C GLY A 46 -4.95 5.63 1.13
N ARG A 47 -3.80 5.33 0.52
CA ARG A 47 -3.63 5.34 -0.93
C ARG A 47 -3.76 3.94 -1.48
N LEU A 48 -4.35 3.77 -2.66
CA LEU A 48 -4.53 2.46 -3.28
C LEU A 48 -4.21 2.46 -4.76
N THR A 49 -3.98 1.27 -5.30
CA THR A 49 -3.92 1.00 -6.73
C THR A 49 -4.52 -0.36 -7.01
N GLU A 50 -5.06 -0.53 -8.20
CA GLU A 50 -5.76 -1.75 -8.62
C GLU A 50 -5.26 -2.20 -9.99
N GLY A 51 -5.26 -3.50 -10.21
CA GLY A 51 -4.94 -4.04 -11.52
C GLY A 51 -4.84 -5.57 -11.55
N MET A 52 -4.23 -6.08 -12.61
CA MET A 52 -4.11 -7.51 -12.86
C MET A 52 -2.67 -7.98 -12.66
N VAL A 53 -2.48 -8.96 -11.78
CA VAL A 53 -1.19 -9.60 -11.52
C VAL A 53 -1.35 -11.10 -11.77
N VAL A 54 -0.63 -11.63 -12.77
CA VAL A 54 -0.66 -13.05 -13.15
C VAL A 54 -2.10 -13.58 -13.32
N GLY A 55 -2.94 -12.82 -14.04
CA GLY A 55 -4.33 -13.20 -14.31
C GLY A 55 -5.28 -13.07 -13.12
N SER A 56 -4.83 -12.52 -11.99
CA SER A 56 -5.66 -12.26 -10.81
C SER A 56 -5.84 -10.76 -10.58
N GLU A 57 -7.05 -10.36 -10.25
CA GLU A 57 -7.35 -9.01 -9.81
C GLU A 57 -6.78 -8.76 -8.40
N VAL A 58 -6.04 -7.66 -8.26
CA VAL A 58 -5.33 -7.27 -7.04
C VAL A 58 -5.63 -5.81 -6.72
N THR A 59 -6.03 -5.55 -5.49
CA THR A 59 -6.05 -4.21 -4.88
C THR A 59 -4.89 -4.12 -3.89
N VAL A 60 -4.07 -3.09 -4.04
CA VAL A 60 -2.96 -2.78 -3.14
C VAL A 60 -3.29 -1.54 -2.33
N LEU A 61 -3.15 -1.60 -1.01
CA LEU A 61 -3.48 -0.51 -0.08
C LEU A 61 -2.26 -0.10 0.75
N TYR A 62 -2.04 1.22 0.85
CA TYR A 62 -1.09 1.89 1.73
C TYR A 62 -1.89 2.69 2.78
N PRO A 63 -2.12 2.16 3.99
CA PRO A 63 -2.81 2.89 5.05
C PRO A 63 -2.07 4.17 5.40
N THR A 64 -2.71 5.33 5.33
CA THR A 64 -2.11 6.62 5.74
C THR A 64 -2.39 6.94 7.21
N THR A 65 -2.89 5.98 7.98
CA THR A 65 -2.94 6.01 9.44
C THR A 65 -1.56 5.71 10.03
N PHE A 66 -1.34 6.04 11.31
CA PHE A 66 -0.23 5.42 12.04
C PHE A 66 -0.44 3.91 12.17
N MET A 67 0.66 3.17 12.24
CA MET A 67 0.73 1.70 12.26
C MET A 67 -0.17 1.07 13.33
N ASN A 68 -0.24 1.69 14.51
CA ASN A 68 -1.07 1.20 15.61
C ASN A 68 -2.58 1.25 15.31
N ASN A 69 -3.00 1.94 14.25
CA ASN A 69 -4.38 2.10 13.84
C ASN A 69 -4.65 1.62 12.40
N SER A 70 -3.73 0.85 11.80
CA SER A 70 -3.89 0.36 10.42
C SER A 70 -5.16 -0.47 10.21
N GLY A 71 -5.70 -1.10 11.26
CA GLY A 71 -6.96 -1.85 11.19
C GLY A 71 -8.19 -1.00 10.89
N SER A 72 -8.13 0.34 11.01
CA SER A 72 -9.24 1.20 10.59
C SER A 72 -9.18 1.58 9.11
N ALA A 73 -8.07 1.27 8.43
CA ALA A 73 -7.86 1.55 7.01
C ALA A 73 -8.10 0.33 6.10
N VAL A 74 -8.13 -0.87 6.70
CA VAL A 74 -8.33 -2.18 6.04
C VAL A 74 -9.76 -2.63 6.28
#